data_AF-A0AA42IX88-F1
#
_entry.id   AF-A0AA42IX88-F1
#
_cell.length_a   1.000
_cell.length_b   1.000
_cell.length_c   1.000
_cell.angle_alpha   90.00
_cell.angle_beta   90.00
_cell.angle_gamma   90.00
#
_symmetry.space_group_name_H-M   'P 1'
#
loop_
_entity.id
_entity.type
_entity.pdbx_description
1 polymer ?
#
loop_
_entity_poly.entity_id
_entity_poly.type
_entity_poly.pdbx_seq_one_letter_code
_entity_poly.pdbx_strand_id
1 'polypeptide(L)'
;MRSLLERPVSFRLSAESYAKYEAAAAQLGMRLSQYLRLRLEVDDSVSEQVSQLRLTMLDVAPNADTTARTNPALVELLLLVRRGSSPGELRAVHNELERQGLTPWSPESA
;
A
#
# COMPACT_ATOMS: atom_id res chain seq x y z
N MET A 1 -3.78 -2.17 -27.64
CA MET A 1 -4.83 -1.23 -28.10
C MET A 1 -4.81 -0.02 -27.18
N ARG A 2 -4.73 1.22 -27.70
CA ARG A 2 -4.84 2.44 -26.88
C ARG A 2 -6.31 2.59 -26.48
N SER A 3 -6.62 2.39 -25.20
CA SER A 3 -7.95 2.66 -24.65
C SER A 3 -8.27 4.15 -24.86
N LEU A 4 -9.38 4.45 -25.53
CA LEU A 4 -9.85 5.82 -25.69
C LEU A 4 -10.35 6.30 -24.33
N LEU A 5 -9.86 7.45 -23.87
CA LEU A 5 -10.26 8.04 -22.59
C LEU A 5 -11.60 8.75 -22.78
N GLU A 6 -12.71 8.04 -22.54
CA GLU A 6 -14.04 8.48 -22.98
C GLU A 6 -14.71 9.53 -22.07
N ARG A 7 -14.31 9.66 -20.79
CA ARG A 7 -15.02 10.53 -19.82
C ARG A 7 -14.05 11.37 -18.97
N PRO A 8 -13.96 12.69 -19.19
CA PRO A 8 -13.18 13.57 -18.32
C PRO A 8 -13.88 13.74 -16.98
N VAL A 9 -13.14 13.50 -15.88
CA VAL A 9 -13.60 13.76 -14.51
C VAL A 9 -12.87 15.00 -13.99
N SER A 10 -13.62 16.00 -13.55
CA SER A 10 -13.08 17.20 -12.91
C SER A 10 -13.31 17.11 -11.41
N PHE A 11 -12.23 17.21 -10.62
CA PHE A 11 -12.30 17.23 -9.17
C PHE A 11 -11.31 18.27 -8.63
N ARG A 12 -11.62 18.79 -7.44
CA ARG A 12 -10.78 19.78 -6.77
C ARG A 12 -9.85 19.07 -5.79
N LEU A 13 -8.58 19.45 -5.80
CA LEU A 13 -7.58 19.02 -4.83
C LEU A 13 -7.32 20.16 -3.85
N SER A 14 -6.91 19.82 -2.62
CA SER A 14 -6.30 20.82 -1.73
C SER A 14 -4.99 21.32 -2.33
N ALA A 15 -4.60 22.56 -2.01
CA ALA A 15 -3.35 23.16 -2.50
C ALA A 15 -2.13 22.30 -2.14
N GLU A 16 -2.12 21.72 -0.94
CA GLU A 16 -1.06 20.80 -0.48
C GLU A 16 -1.00 19.52 -1.33
N SER A 17 -2.15 18.90 -1.59
CA SER A 17 -2.21 17.69 -2.43
C SER A 17 -1.79 17.97 -3.86
N TYR A 18 -2.18 19.12 -4.40
CA TYR A 18 -1.78 19.54 -5.75
C TYR A 18 -0.25 19.66 -5.86
N ALA A 19 0.38 20.42 -4.96
CA ALA A 19 1.83 20.61 -4.95
C ALA A 19 2.60 19.29 -4.79
N LYS A 20 2.12 18.41 -3.90
CA LYS A 20 2.69 17.07 -3.68
C LYS A 20 2.68 16.23 -4.96
N TYR A 21 1.54 16.17 -5.64
CA TYR A 21 1.39 15.35 -6.85
C TYR A 21 2.07 15.96 -8.07
N GLU A 22 2.13 17.28 -8.15
CA GLU A 22 2.88 17.99 -9.19
C GLU A 22 4.39 17.70 -9.08
N ALA A 23 4.94 17.76 -7.88
CA ALA A 23 6.34 17.40 -7.62
C ALA A 23 6.62 15.93 -7.97
N ALA A 24 5.73 15.02 -7.59
CA ALA A 24 5.87 13.59 -7.90
C ALA A 24 5.78 13.30 -9.41
N ALA A 25 4.89 13.99 -10.12
CA ALA A 25 4.77 13.88 -11.57
C ALA A 25 6.02 14.41 -12.29
N ALA A 26 6.56 15.54 -11.82
CA ALA A 26 7.78 16.14 -12.35
C ALA A 26 9.01 15.24 -12.17
N GLN A 27 9.16 14.58 -11.02
CA GLN A 27 10.23 13.62 -10.76
C GLN A 27 10.22 12.44 -11.75
N LEU A 28 9.03 12.05 -12.21
CA LEU A 28 8.85 10.96 -13.16
C LEU A 28 8.76 11.45 -14.63
N GLY A 29 9.02 12.73 -14.89
CA GLY A 29 8.98 13.33 -16.23
C GLY A 29 7.60 13.29 -16.90
N MET A 30 6.53 13.21 -16.11
CA MET A 30 5.16 13.06 -16.62
C MET A 30 4.25 14.23 -16.23
N ARG A 31 3.13 14.37 -16.94
CA ARG A 31 2.11 15.39 -16.62
C ARG A 31 1.32 14.97 -15.38
N LEU A 32 0.89 15.94 -14.57
CA LEU A 32 0.07 15.70 -13.37
C LEU A 32 -1.16 14.82 -13.65
N SER A 33 -1.86 15.05 -14.76
CA SER A 33 -3.04 14.25 -15.14
C SER A 33 -2.70 12.80 -15.49
N GLN A 34 -1.53 12.55 -16.08
CA GLN A 34 -1.04 11.20 -16.36
C GLN A 34 -0.63 10.48 -15.08
N TYR A 35 0.03 11.21 -14.17
CA TYR A 35 0.41 10.70 -12.86
C TYR A 35 -0.81 10.33 -12.00
N LEU A 36 -1.80 11.23 -11.92
CA LEU A 36 -3.03 11.00 -11.16
C LEU A 36 -3.82 9.81 -11.71
N ARG A 37 -3.88 9.65 -13.04
CA ARG A 37 -4.52 8.47 -13.65
C ARG A 37 -3.83 7.18 -13.24
N LEU A 38 -2.51 7.11 -13.42
CA LEU A 38 -1.74 5.92 -13.04
C LEU A 38 -1.94 5.59 -11.57
N ARG A 39 -1.95 6.62 -10.72
CA ARG A 39 -2.16 6.45 -9.29
C ARG A 39 -3.56 5.93 -8.96
N LEU A 40 -4.61 6.48 -9.56
CA LEU A 40 -5.99 6.03 -9.34
C LEU A 40 -6.21 4.60 -9.82
N GLU A 41 -5.63 4.23 -10.97
CA GLU A 41 -5.68 2.86 -11.50
C GLU A 41 -4.91 1.86 -10.61
N VAL A 42 -3.80 2.29 -9.99
CA VAL A 42 -2.98 1.45 -9.11
C VAL A 42 -3.59 1.32 -7.71
N ASP A 43 -4.18 2.38 -7.14
CA ASP A 43 -4.74 2.35 -5.78
C ASP A 43 -5.90 1.35 -5.65
N ASP A 44 -6.75 1.27 -6.67
CA ASP A 44 -7.83 0.28 -6.74
C ASP A 44 -7.28 -1.15 -6.69
N SER A 45 -6.18 -1.42 -7.41
CA SER A 45 -5.56 -2.75 -7.43
C SER A 45 -4.89 -3.13 -6.10
N VAL A 46 -4.31 -2.18 -5.38
CA VAL A 46 -3.69 -2.42 -4.07
C VAL A 46 -4.74 -2.68 -3.01
N SER A 47 -5.82 -1.89 -2.99
CA SER A 47 -6.95 -2.08 -2.07
C SER A 47 -7.62 -3.44 -2.28
N GLU A 48 -7.78 -3.86 -3.53
CA GLU A 48 -8.34 -5.17 -3.87
C GLU A 48 -7.40 -6.33 -3.49
N GLN A 49 -6.10 -6.22 -3.76
CA GLN A 49 -5.10 -7.22 -3.35
C GLN A 49 -5.03 -7.38 -1.82
N VAL A 50 -5.09 -6.27 -1.08
CA VAL A 50 -5.13 -6.28 0.40
C VAL A 50 -6.42 -6.95 0.89
N SER A 51 -7.56 -6.69 0.25
CA SER A 51 -8.85 -7.31 0.60
C SER A 51 -8.85 -8.81 0.34
N GLN A 52 -8.32 -9.26 -0.80
CA GLN A 52 -8.18 -10.67 -1.13
C GLN A 52 -7.24 -11.39 -0.16
N LEU A 53 -6.09 -10.82 0.17
CA LEU A 53 -5.16 -11.43 1.12
C LEU A 53 -5.73 -11.49 2.55
N ARG A 54 -6.49 -10.48 2.98
CA ARG A 54 -7.20 -10.49 4.27
C ARG A 54 -8.22 -11.63 4.35
N LEU A 55 -8.93 -11.93 3.26
CA LEU A 55 -9.86 -13.06 3.19
C LEU A 55 -9.09 -14.39 3.28
N THR A 56 -8.00 -14.55 2.52
CA THR A 56 -7.13 -15.73 2.61
C THR A 56 -6.59 -15.96 4.02
N MET A 57 -6.27 -14.89 4.76
CA MET A 57 -5.82 -14.99 6.16
C MET A 57 -6.92 -15.46 7.13
N LEU A 58 -8.15 -15.00 6.96
CA LEU A 58 -9.29 -15.46 7.75
C LEU A 58 -9.55 -16.96 7.55
N ASP A 59 -9.30 -17.46 6.34
CA ASP A 59 -9.44 -18.88 5.99
C ASP A 59 -8.28 -19.75 6.54
N VAL A 60 -7.08 -19.18 6.74
CA VAL A 60 -5.89 -19.89 7.27
C VAL A 60 -5.84 -19.91 8.81
N ALA A 61 -6.54 -19.00 9.48
CA ALA A 61 -6.58 -18.87 10.93
C ALA A 61 -6.99 -20.13 11.75
N PRO A 62 -7.78 -21.11 11.25
CA PRO A 62 -8.12 -22.28 12.06
C PRO A 62 -6.97 -23.30 12.21
N ASN A 63 -5.92 -23.24 11.37
CA ASN A 63 -4.93 -24.32 11.23
C ASN A 63 -3.47 -23.88 11.42
N ALA A 64 -3.22 -22.64 11.85
CA ALA A 64 -1.86 -22.14 11.98
C ALA A 64 -1.24 -22.59 13.32
N ASP A 65 -0.42 -23.64 13.27
CA ASP A 65 0.56 -23.93 14.31
C ASP A 65 1.42 -22.67 14.52
N THR A 66 1.28 -22.03 15.68
CA THR A 66 1.95 -20.78 16.07
C THR A 66 3.48 -20.91 16.17
N THR A 67 4.01 -22.10 15.94
CA THR A 67 5.43 -22.48 16.00
C THR A 67 6.06 -22.72 14.62
N ALA A 68 5.29 -22.72 13.54
CA ALA A 68 5.79 -22.96 12.19
C ALA A 68 6.14 -21.65 11.48
N ARG A 69 7.40 -21.57 11.04
CA ARG A 69 8.03 -20.61 10.09
C ARG A 69 7.07 -19.57 9.49
N THR A 70 7.43 -18.30 9.67
CA THR A 70 6.83 -17.10 9.07
C THR A 70 6.10 -17.41 7.76
N ASN A 71 4.76 -17.37 7.77
CA ASN A 71 3.94 -17.68 6.60
C ASN A 71 4.30 -16.69 5.46
N PRO A 72 4.82 -17.16 4.31
CA PRO A 72 5.24 -16.30 3.22
C PRO A 72 4.15 -15.34 2.71
N ALA A 73 2.89 -15.74 2.78
CA ALA A 73 1.77 -14.86 2.43
C ALA A 73 1.62 -13.66 3.39
N LEU A 74 1.95 -13.83 4.68
CA LEU A 74 1.97 -12.73 5.65
C LEU A 74 3.10 -11.74 5.38
N VAL A 75 4.25 -12.26 4.94
CA VAL A 75 5.40 -11.43 4.53
C VAL A 75 5.05 -10.63 3.29
N GLU A 76 4.45 -11.27 2.29
CA GLU A 76 4.01 -10.60 1.07
C GLU A 76 2.99 -9.49 1.36
N LEU A 77 1.99 -9.75 2.21
CA LEU A 77 1.03 -8.72 2.65
C LEU A 77 1.73 -7.53 3.29
N LEU A 78 2.63 -7.81 4.23
CA LEU A 78 3.34 -6.78 4.97
C LEU A 78 4.17 -5.91 4.03
N LEU A 79 4.82 -6.50 3.02
CA LEU A 79 5.60 -5.77 2.02
C LEU A 79 4.71 -4.93 1.09
N LEU A 80 3.56 -5.45 0.66
CA LEU A 80 2.60 -4.70 -0.16
C LEU A 80 2.01 -3.50 0.61
N VAL A 81 1.59 -3.71 1.86
CA VAL A 81 1.07 -2.63 2.73
C VAL A 81 2.15 -1.58 2.98
N ARG A 82 3.40 -1.97 3.26
CA ARG A 82 4.53 -1.04 3.44
C ARG A 82 4.81 -0.19 2.21
N ARG A 83 4.55 -0.70 1.01
CA ARG A 83 4.72 0.05 -0.24
C ARG A 83 3.69 1.18 -0.39
N GLY A 84 2.49 1.00 0.16
CA GLY A 84 1.40 1.98 0.15
C GLY A 84 1.45 3.00 1.30
N SER A 85 2.06 2.63 2.43
CA SER A 85 2.16 3.51 3.60
C SER A 85 3.28 4.54 3.47
N SER A 86 3.06 5.74 4.04
CA SER A 86 4.11 6.73 4.19
C SER A 86 5.14 6.29 5.24
N PRO A 87 6.40 6.75 5.17
CA PRO A 87 7.41 6.46 6.19
C PRO A 87 7.00 6.88 7.61
N GLY A 88 6.17 7.92 7.74
CA GLY A 88 5.65 8.40 9.03
C GLY A 88 4.66 7.41 9.66
N GLU A 89 3.72 6.89 8.86
CA GLU A 89 2.76 5.89 9.31
C GLU A 89 3.44 4.58 9.72
N LEU A 90 4.46 4.15 8.95
CA LEU A 90 5.22 2.96 9.28
C LEU A 90 5.94 3.07 10.63
N ARG A 91 6.59 4.21 10.90
CA ARG A 91 7.23 4.47 12.20
C ARG A 91 6.22 4.49 13.34
N ALA A 92 5.05 5.10 13.12
CA ALA A 92 4.00 5.14 14.14
C ALA A 92 3.51 3.73 14.51
N VAL A 93 3.31 2.85 13.51
CA VAL A 93 2.93 1.45 13.74
C VAL A 93 4.04 0.67 14.45
N HIS A 94 5.30 0.85 14.06
CA HIS A 94 6.44 0.18 14.73
C HIS A 94 6.56 0.59 16.19
N ASN A 95 6.48 1.89 16.48
CA ASN A 95 6.51 2.39 17.86
C ASN A 95 5.34 1.82 18.69
N GLU A 96 4.17 1.67 18.10
CA GLU A 96 2.99 1.11 18.79
C GLU A 96 3.15 -0.39 19.06
N LEU A 97 3.74 -1.15 18.13
CA LEU A 97 4.08 -2.56 18.35
C LEU A 97 5.09 -2.72 19.50
N GLU A 98 6.15 -1.91 19.49
CA GLU A 98 7.17 -1.92 20.55
C GLU A 98 6.56 -1.54 21.91
N ARG A 99 5.66 -0.55 21.95
CA ARG A 99 4.90 -0.17 23.15
C ARG A 99 4.08 -1.33 23.71
N GLN A 100 3.58 -2.21 22.84
CA GLN A 100 2.84 -3.42 23.20
C GLN A 100 3.77 -4.62 23.51
N GLY A 101 5.09 -4.44 23.46
CA GLY A 101 6.07 -5.51 23.69
C GLY A 101 6.23 -6.47 22.51
N LEU A 102 5.71 -6.12 21.33
CA LEU A 102 5.83 -6.90 20.10
C LEU A 102 7.00 -6.36 19.27
N THR A 103 7.89 -7.25 18.82
CA THR A 103 8.99 -6.87 17.93
C THR A 103 8.45 -6.65 16.51
N PRO A 104 8.65 -5.46 15.90
CA PRO A 104 8.27 -5.23 14.52
C PRO A 104 8.98 -6.21 13.59
N TRP A 105 8.25 -6.80 12.64
CA TRP A 105 8.85 -7.73 11.69
C TRP A 105 9.90 -7.05 10.82
N SER A 106 11.07 -7.67 10.70
CA SER A 106 12.11 -7.30 9.74
C SER A 106 12.57 -8.55 8.97
N PRO A 107 13.12 -8.40 7.74
CA PRO A 107 13.66 -9.52 6.99
C PRO A 107 14.79 -10.26 7.70
N GLU A 108 15.50 -9.59 8.62
CA GLU A 108 16.59 -10.14 9.43
C GLU A 108 16.08 -10.92 10.64
N SER A 109 14.80 -10.74 11.00
CA SER A 109 14.14 -11.35 12.16
C SER A 109 13.30 -12.59 11.80
N ALA A 110 13.25 -12.97 10.53
CA ALA A 110 12.33 -13.97 9.97
C ALA A 110 12.94 -15.36 9.79
#